data_AF-A0A662ACS9-F1
#
_entry.id   AF-A0A662ACS9-F1
#
_cell.length_a   1.000
_cell.length_b   1.000
_cell.length_c   1.000
_cell.angle_alpha   90.00
_cell.angle_beta   90.00
_cell.angle_gamma   90.00
#
_symmetry.space_group_name_H-M   'P 1'
#
loop_
_entity.id
_entity.type
_entity.pdbx_description
1 polymer ?
#
loop_
_entity_poly.entity_id
_entity_poly.type
_entity_poly.pdbx_seq_one_letter_code
_entity_poly.pdbx_strand_id
1 'polypeptide(L)'
;VLSAKESLDILDSLKNSKIYRPDQYSYMLYPDRQLLRFMEKNVIPEKSVKESALFQKLLEDKETSIIKVDKEGICHFNGTFRNAAALEVALNELRVGSYSHLIEKEKDKILAVYEGIFDHQSFTGRSGTFYGYEGLGSIYWHMVSKLLLATQECYLQAIEEGADNLMIGRLKQHYYEIKAGIGLYKAPDLYGGFPTDAYSHTPSNSGVKQPGLTGQVKEDIISRMGELGIFISHGKISFDTILLNKEEILEDNQVLDYFSLDGKSQQISLNKNQIGFTFCQVPIVYTFSDVEKTSVIFENGSIKTFNESSLDQQVSNKIFNRSGEVKKVEVSFKTNKHVR
;
A
#
# COMPACT_ATOMS: atom_id res chain seq x y z
N VAL A 1 5.43 18.45 -10.87
CA VAL A 1 6.23 17.56 -10.00
C VAL A 1 6.47 18.31 -8.70
N LEU A 2 6.38 17.64 -7.56
CA LEU A 2 6.59 18.26 -6.24
C LEU A 2 8.10 18.39 -5.96
N SER A 3 8.46 19.41 -5.19
CA SER A 3 9.79 19.54 -4.59
C SER A 3 9.99 18.56 -3.44
N ALA A 4 11.25 18.29 -3.05
CA ALA A 4 11.55 17.47 -1.88
C ALA A 4 10.85 17.94 -0.59
N LYS A 5 10.74 19.26 -0.41
CA LYS A 5 10.05 19.86 0.73
C LYS A 5 8.55 19.57 0.72
N GLU A 6 7.89 19.78 -0.42
CA GLU A 6 6.45 19.52 -0.55
C GLU A 6 6.14 18.03 -0.34
N SER A 7 6.99 17.13 -0.87
CA SER A 7 6.87 15.69 -0.62
C SER A 7 7.00 15.35 0.86
N LEU A 8 7.93 15.96 1.58
CA LEU A 8 8.08 15.78 3.02
C LEU A 8 6.85 16.28 3.79
N ASP A 9 6.34 17.47 3.46
CA ASP A 9 5.15 18.05 4.10
C ASP A 9 3.91 17.15 3.89
N ILE A 10 3.79 16.49 2.74
CA ILE A 10 2.75 15.49 2.48
C ILE A 10 2.93 14.24 3.34
N LEU A 11 4.16 13.71 3.46
CA LEU A 11 4.43 12.53 4.29
C LEU A 11 4.16 12.82 5.78
N ASP A 12 4.54 14.00 6.26
CA ASP A 12 4.20 14.47 7.61
C ASP A 12 2.68 14.54 7.81
N SER A 13 1.97 15.10 6.84
CA SER A 13 0.51 15.20 6.89
C SER A 13 -0.17 13.83 6.86
N LEU A 14 0.34 12.91 6.03
CA LEU A 14 -0.15 11.54 5.91
C LEU A 14 0.02 10.79 7.24
N LYS A 15 1.20 10.89 7.86
CA LYS A 15 1.48 10.30 9.18
C LYS A 15 0.54 10.81 10.27
N ASN A 16 0.19 12.09 10.22
CA ASN A 16 -0.72 12.73 11.18
C ASN A 16 -2.21 12.60 10.82
N SER A 17 -2.53 11.96 9.70
CA SER A 17 -3.90 11.84 9.20
C SER A 17 -4.66 10.66 9.81
N LYS A 18 -5.99 10.63 9.58
CA LYS A 18 -6.84 9.48 9.92
C LYS A 18 -6.57 8.23 9.06
N ILE A 19 -5.70 8.32 8.06
CA ILE A 19 -5.29 7.18 7.24
C ILE A 19 -4.24 6.34 7.97
N TYR A 20 -3.44 6.97 8.85
CA TYR A 20 -2.50 6.24 9.68
C TYR A 20 -3.24 5.39 10.71
N ARG A 21 -2.90 4.10 10.77
CA ARG A 21 -3.50 3.09 11.63
C ARG A 21 -2.46 2.67 12.70
N PRO A 22 -2.61 3.11 13.96
CA PRO A 22 -1.55 3.02 14.97
C PRO A 22 -1.18 1.60 15.42
N ASP A 23 -2.14 0.69 15.53
CA ASP A 23 -1.92 -0.69 16.01
C ASP A 23 -0.96 -1.48 15.12
N GLN A 24 -1.04 -1.25 13.81
CA GLN A 24 -0.16 -1.83 12.79
C GLN A 24 0.91 -0.85 12.30
N TYR A 25 0.91 0.37 12.85
CA TYR A 25 1.81 1.48 12.51
C TYR A 25 2.01 1.66 10.99
N SER A 26 0.91 1.57 10.25
CA SER A 26 0.88 1.60 8.77
C SER A 26 -0.34 2.38 8.28
N TYR A 27 -0.67 2.31 6.99
CA TYR A 27 -1.64 3.20 6.34
C TYR A 27 -2.82 2.43 5.73
N MET A 28 -4.03 2.94 5.93
CA MET A 28 -5.24 2.48 5.25
C MET A 28 -5.35 3.12 3.85
N LEU A 29 -6.36 2.72 3.06
CA LEU A 29 -6.63 3.38 1.76
C LEU A 29 -7.37 4.71 1.91
N TYR A 30 -8.17 4.83 2.96
CA TYR A 30 -8.98 5.99 3.30
C TYR A 30 -9.33 5.94 4.79
N PRO A 31 -9.77 7.05 5.40
CA PRO A 31 -10.13 7.07 6.81
C PRO A 31 -11.21 6.04 7.16
N ASP A 32 -11.01 5.33 8.27
CA ASP A 32 -12.03 4.47 8.84
C ASP A 32 -13.22 5.30 9.34
N ARG A 33 -14.42 4.71 9.33
CA ARG A 33 -15.65 5.34 9.83
C ARG A 33 -16.64 4.31 10.35
N GLN A 34 -17.44 4.73 11.32
CA GLN A 34 -18.54 3.92 11.82
C GLN A 34 -19.73 4.00 10.87
N LEU A 35 -20.20 2.86 10.37
CA LEU A 35 -21.48 2.78 9.66
C LEU A 35 -22.63 2.72 10.67
N LEU A 36 -23.78 3.26 10.26
CA LEU A 36 -25.02 3.16 11.01
C LEU A 36 -25.32 1.71 11.37
N ARG A 37 -25.79 1.49 12.61
CA ARG A 37 -26.21 0.16 13.07
C ARG A 37 -27.49 -0.23 12.36
N PHE A 38 -27.79 -1.53 12.35
CA PHE A 38 -28.95 -2.06 11.62
C PHE A 38 -30.27 -1.35 11.98
N MET A 39 -30.51 -1.12 13.28
CA MET A 39 -31.73 -0.45 13.77
C MET A 39 -31.81 1.04 13.42
N GLU A 40 -30.69 1.67 13.08
CA GLU A 40 -30.60 3.12 12.80
C GLU A 40 -30.71 3.42 11.30
N LYS A 41 -30.47 2.44 10.43
CA LYS A 41 -30.30 2.65 8.97
C LYS A 41 -31.56 3.08 8.24
N ASN A 42 -32.74 2.63 8.68
CA ASN A 42 -33.98 2.76 7.92
C ASN A 42 -35.06 3.41 8.77
N VAL A 43 -34.80 4.60 9.29
CA VAL A 43 -35.73 5.34 10.15
C VAL A 43 -36.24 6.57 9.40
N ILE A 44 -37.53 6.58 9.07
CA ILE A 44 -38.17 7.72 8.42
C ILE A 44 -38.47 8.79 9.47
N PRO A 45 -38.01 10.05 9.28
CA PRO A 45 -38.31 11.13 10.21
C PRO A 45 -39.82 11.33 10.38
N GLU A 46 -40.28 11.44 11.63
CA GLU A 46 -41.70 11.59 11.97
C GLU A 46 -42.35 12.78 11.23
N LYS A 47 -41.61 13.88 11.09
CA LYS A 47 -42.04 15.05 10.32
C LYS A 47 -42.34 14.70 8.86
N SER A 48 -41.46 13.93 8.21
CA SER A 48 -41.65 13.49 6.82
C SER A 48 -42.89 12.61 6.66
N VAL A 49 -43.19 11.76 7.65
CA VAL A 49 -44.42 10.95 7.69
C VAL A 49 -45.65 11.84 7.84
N LYS A 50 -45.63 12.79 8.78
CA LYS A 50 -46.76 13.70 9.04
C LYS A 50 -47.07 14.64 7.88
N GLU A 51 -46.07 14.99 7.07
CA GLU A 51 -46.24 15.90 5.94
C GLU A 51 -46.60 15.18 4.63
N SER A 52 -46.60 13.85 4.58
CA SER A 52 -46.95 13.07 3.37
C SER A 52 -48.34 12.47 3.53
N ALA A 53 -49.27 12.91 2.68
CA ALA A 53 -50.62 12.34 2.65
C ALA A 53 -50.58 10.87 2.19
N LEU A 54 -49.63 10.52 1.29
CA LEU A 54 -49.46 9.14 0.85
C LEU A 54 -48.97 8.24 2.00
N PHE A 55 -47.95 8.65 2.78
CA PHE A 55 -47.51 7.85 3.93
C PHE A 55 -48.61 7.68 4.99
N GLN A 56 -49.33 8.74 5.34
CA GLN A 56 -50.44 8.64 6.28
C GLN A 56 -51.50 7.65 5.77
N LYS A 57 -51.89 7.76 4.50
CA LYS A 57 -52.91 6.90 3.92
C LYS A 57 -52.49 5.43 3.89
N LEU A 58 -51.24 5.13 3.54
CA LEU A 58 -50.70 3.76 3.56
C LEU A 58 -50.70 3.17 4.97
N LEU A 59 -50.37 3.98 5.99
CA LEU A 59 -50.39 3.55 7.39
C LEU A 59 -51.83 3.29 7.89
N GLU A 60 -52.78 4.15 7.53
CA GLU A 60 -54.21 3.99 7.84
C GLU A 60 -54.78 2.69 7.24
N ASP A 61 -54.45 2.43 5.98
CA ASP A 61 -54.94 1.27 5.22
C ASP A 61 -54.16 -0.02 5.56
N LYS A 62 -53.13 0.07 6.43
CA LYS A 62 -52.20 -1.01 6.78
C LYS A 62 -51.50 -1.62 5.55
N GLU A 63 -51.27 -0.80 4.53
CA GLU A 63 -50.57 -1.16 3.31
C GLU A 63 -49.05 -1.06 3.50
N THR A 64 -48.38 -2.20 3.58
CA THR A 64 -46.97 -2.29 3.99
C THR A 64 -45.96 -2.35 2.85
N SER A 65 -46.41 -2.28 1.59
CA SER A 65 -45.53 -2.36 0.41
C SER A 65 -44.45 -1.28 0.38
N ILE A 66 -44.73 -0.06 0.88
CA ILE A 66 -43.77 1.06 0.90
C ILE A 66 -43.24 1.37 2.29
N ILE A 67 -44.15 1.52 3.27
CA ILE A 67 -43.86 2.01 4.61
C ILE A 67 -44.48 1.07 5.65
N LYS A 68 -43.80 0.88 6.78
CA LYS A 68 -44.29 0.12 7.93
C LYS A 68 -43.97 0.84 9.22
N VAL A 69 -44.88 0.80 10.18
CA VAL A 69 -44.65 1.22 11.56
C VAL A 69 -44.25 0.02 12.44
N ASP A 70 -43.24 0.18 13.28
CA ASP A 70 -42.84 -0.83 14.26
C ASP A 70 -43.66 -0.75 15.56
N LYS A 71 -43.32 -1.58 16.54
CA LYS A 71 -44.02 -1.64 17.83
C LYS A 71 -43.81 -0.38 18.70
N GLU A 72 -42.81 0.43 18.39
CA GLU A 72 -42.44 1.64 19.12
C GLU A 72 -42.99 2.90 18.43
N GLY A 73 -43.69 2.73 17.31
CA GLY A 73 -44.27 3.83 16.54
C GLY A 73 -43.30 4.42 15.49
N ILE A 74 -42.13 3.81 15.30
CA ILE A 74 -41.12 4.27 14.34
C ILE A 74 -41.48 3.76 12.95
N CYS A 75 -41.40 4.65 11.95
CA CYS A 75 -41.69 4.30 10.57
C CYS A 75 -40.43 3.93 9.80
N HIS A 76 -40.53 2.90 8.97
CA HIS A 76 -39.45 2.33 8.17
C HIS A 76 -39.93 2.12 6.74
N PHE A 77 -39.04 2.27 5.75
CA PHE A 77 -39.31 1.77 4.41
C PHE A 77 -39.33 0.23 4.39
N ASN A 78 -39.97 -0.35 3.39
CA ASN A 78 -39.97 -1.80 3.19
C ASN A 78 -38.53 -2.35 3.12
N GLY A 79 -38.23 -3.35 3.96
CA GLY A 79 -36.88 -3.92 4.10
C GLY A 79 -36.37 -4.68 2.87
N THR A 80 -37.20 -4.87 1.83
CA THR A 80 -36.77 -5.48 0.57
C THR A 80 -36.07 -4.49 -0.37
N PHE A 81 -36.20 -3.17 -0.14
CA PHE A 81 -35.61 -2.16 -1.00
C PHE A 81 -34.09 -2.09 -0.85
N ARG A 82 -33.41 -2.05 -2.00
CA ARG A 82 -31.94 -1.94 -2.08
C ARG A 82 -31.47 -0.59 -2.61
N ASN A 83 -32.36 0.17 -3.23
CA ASN A 83 -32.10 1.47 -3.86
C ASN A 83 -33.42 2.15 -4.25
N ALA A 84 -33.33 3.39 -4.74
CA ALA A 84 -34.48 4.17 -5.17
C ALA A 84 -35.27 3.50 -6.31
N ALA A 85 -34.64 2.76 -7.22
CA ALA A 85 -35.33 2.07 -8.31
C ALA A 85 -36.29 0.98 -7.80
N ALA A 86 -35.91 0.25 -6.74
CA ALA A 86 -36.80 -0.74 -6.11
C ALA A 86 -38.03 -0.07 -5.47
N LEU A 87 -37.83 1.06 -4.80
CA LEU A 87 -38.92 1.88 -4.27
C LEU A 87 -39.81 2.41 -5.41
N GLU A 88 -39.21 2.85 -6.51
CA GLU A 88 -39.94 3.37 -7.66
C GLU A 88 -40.85 2.33 -8.31
N VAL A 89 -40.38 1.08 -8.43
CA VAL A 89 -41.19 -0.05 -8.90
C VAL A 89 -42.38 -0.26 -7.97
N ALA A 90 -42.16 -0.33 -6.65
CA ALA A 90 -43.24 -0.53 -5.68
C ALA A 90 -44.26 0.63 -5.69
N LEU A 91 -43.80 1.87 -5.82
CA LEU A 91 -44.70 3.03 -5.97
C LEU A 91 -45.52 2.92 -7.27
N ASN A 92 -44.94 2.42 -8.35
CA ASN A 92 -45.65 2.26 -9.62
C ASN A 92 -46.70 1.14 -9.57
N GLU A 93 -46.49 0.07 -8.79
CA GLU A 93 -47.47 -1.00 -8.60
C GLU A 93 -48.74 -0.50 -7.90
N LEU A 94 -48.62 0.50 -7.02
CA LEU A 94 -49.75 1.13 -6.34
C LEU A 94 -50.45 2.23 -7.17
N ARG A 95 -49.97 2.56 -8.37
CA ARG A 95 -50.54 3.65 -9.20
C ARG A 95 -51.92 3.35 -9.74
N VAL A 96 -52.36 2.09 -9.71
CA VAL A 96 -53.70 1.69 -10.15
C VAL A 96 -54.60 1.55 -8.93
N GLY A 97 -55.65 2.36 -8.87
CA GLY A 97 -56.65 2.33 -7.79
C GLY A 97 -56.55 3.52 -6.82
N SER A 98 -56.90 3.28 -5.55
CA SER A 98 -57.18 4.32 -4.55
C SER A 98 -56.00 5.26 -4.21
N TYR A 99 -54.77 4.87 -4.53
CA TYR A 99 -53.56 5.66 -4.24
C TYR A 99 -53.06 6.49 -5.44
N SER A 100 -53.65 6.32 -6.63
CA SER A 100 -53.15 6.88 -7.90
C SER A 100 -52.84 8.39 -7.81
N HIS A 101 -53.82 9.18 -7.37
CA HIS A 101 -53.67 10.63 -7.25
C HIS A 101 -52.59 11.05 -6.24
N LEU A 102 -52.46 10.33 -5.13
CA LEU A 102 -51.44 10.61 -4.11
C LEU A 102 -50.03 10.28 -4.62
N ILE A 103 -49.88 9.19 -5.37
CA ILE A 103 -48.59 8.80 -5.96
C ILE A 103 -48.16 9.79 -7.03
N GLU A 104 -49.07 10.23 -7.91
CA GLU A 104 -48.74 11.26 -8.91
C GLU A 104 -48.26 12.56 -8.25
N LYS A 105 -48.84 12.93 -7.10
CA LYS A 105 -48.49 14.15 -6.38
C LYS A 105 -47.22 14.04 -5.53
N GLU A 106 -46.99 12.89 -4.87
CA GLU A 106 -45.97 12.77 -3.82
C GLU A 106 -44.81 11.82 -4.14
N LYS A 107 -44.79 11.17 -5.32
CA LYS A 107 -43.70 10.24 -5.69
C LYS A 107 -42.31 10.84 -5.49
N ASP A 108 -42.05 12.03 -6.05
CA ASP A 108 -40.73 12.66 -5.98
C ASP A 108 -40.37 13.05 -4.55
N LYS A 109 -41.37 13.46 -3.74
CA LYS A 109 -41.18 13.75 -2.32
C LYS A 109 -40.77 12.48 -1.56
N ILE A 110 -41.40 11.34 -1.83
CA ILE A 110 -41.06 10.06 -1.19
C ILE A 110 -39.67 9.59 -1.60
N LEU A 111 -39.32 9.70 -2.89
CA LEU A 111 -37.97 9.40 -3.37
C LEU A 111 -36.92 10.30 -2.71
N ALA A 112 -37.22 11.58 -2.51
CA ALA A 112 -36.33 12.51 -1.80
C ALA A 112 -36.18 12.16 -0.31
N VAL A 113 -37.25 11.71 0.36
CA VAL A 113 -37.17 11.21 1.74
C VAL A 113 -36.32 9.95 1.82
N TYR A 114 -36.49 9.02 0.87
CA TYR A 114 -35.67 7.81 0.78
C TYR A 114 -34.18 8.17 0.58
N GLU A 115 -33.88 9.09 -0.34
CA GLU A 115 -32.52 9.56 -0.55
C GLU A 115 -31.94 10.28 0.68
N GLY A 116 -32.72 11.11 1.37
CA GLY A 116 -32.27 11.80 2.58
C GLY A 116 -31.92 10.86 3.75
N ILE A 117 -32.44 9.63 3.75
CA ILE A 117 -32.12 8.61 4.77
C ILE A 117 -30.88 7.80 4.35
N PHE A 118 -30.80 7.39 3.09
CA PHE A 118 -29.79 6.43 2.63
C PHE A 118 -28.55 7.07 1.97
N ASP A 119 -28.64 8.32 1.52
CA ASP A 119 -27.54 9.09 0.89
C ASP A 119 -26.82 8.26 -0.18
N HIS A 120 -27.58 7.64 -1.09
CA HIS A 120 -27.02 6.81 -2.15
C HIS A 120 -26.22 7.62 -3.17
N GLN A 121 -26.45 8.92 -3.29
CA GLN A 121 -25.62 9.82 -4.11
C GLN A 121 -24.16 9.84 -3.66
N SER A 122 -23.90 9.66 -2.36
CA SER A 122 -22.55 9.60 -1.79
C SER A 122 -21.91 8.20 -1.89
N PHE A 123 -22.58 7.22 -2.51
CA PHE A 123 -22.04 5.87 -2.67
C PHE A 123 -20.99 5.80 -3.78
N THR A 124 -19.74 5.61 -3.40
CA THR A 124 -18.60 5.48 -4.33
C THR A 124 -18.23 4.02 -4.66
N GLY A 125 -19.06 3.07 -4.25
CA GLY A 125 -18.77 1.63 -4.35
C GLY A 125 -18.64 0.95 -2.98
N ARG A 126 -18.30 -0.35 -3.00
CA ARG A 126 -18.31 -1.23 -1.81
C ARG A 126 -17.32 -0.83 -0.70
N SER A 127 -16.31 -0.03 -1.04
CA SER A 127 -15.20 0.39 -0.18
C SER A 127 -15.70 0.89 1.18
N GLY A 128 -16.64 1.83 1.15
CA GLY A 128 -17.22 2.42 2.35
C GLY A 128 -18.35 1.63 3.00
N THR A 129 -18.57 0.35 2.65
CA THR A 129 -19.73 -0.45 3.12
C THR A 129 -19.39 -1.85 3.64
N PHE A 130 -18.12 -2.19 3.79
CA PHE A 130 -17.63 -3.47 4.32
C PHE A 130 -16.31 -3.31 5.10
N TYR A 131 -15.86 -4.36 5.79
CA TYR A 131 -14.81 -4.27 6.83
C TYR A 131 -13.58 -5.17 6.60
N GLY A 132 -13.32 -5.57 5.35
CA GLY A 132 -12.16 -6.40 4.97
C GLY A 132 -11.73 -6.08 3.53
N TYR A 133 -10.71 -6.75 3.01
CA TYR A 133 -10.12 -6.43 1.70
C TYR A 133 -9.74 -4.95 1.61
N GLU A 134 -10.28 -4.20 0.64
CA GLU A 134 -10.06 -2.76 0.51
C GLU A 134 -10.87 -1.93 1.49
N GLY A 135 -11.75 -2.53 2.29
CA GLY A 135 -12.79 -1.88 3.11
C GLY A 135 -12.32 -1.08 4.32
N LEU A 136 -13.31 -0.63 5.08
CA LEU A 136 -13.15 0.20 6.27
C LEU A 136 -12.23 -0.47 7.30
N GLY A 137 -11.24 0.29 7.80
CA GLY A 137 -10.28 -0.17 8.81
C GLY A 137 -9.18 -1.10 8.28
N SER A 138 -9.21 -1.48 7.00
CA SER A 138 -8.28 -2.43 6.41
C SER A 138 -7.04 -1.75 5.82
N ILE A 139 -5.86 -2.30 6.11
CA ILE A 139 -4.61 -1.94 5.41
C ILE A 139 -4.50 -2.80 4.17
N TYR A 140 -4.27 -2.17 3.01
CA TYR A 140 -4.05 -2.88 1.74
C TYR A 140 -2.57 -2.77 1.33
N TRP A 141 -1.80 -3.84 1.54
CA TRP A 141 -0.34 -3.78 1.61
C TRP A 141 0.34 -3.38 0.31
N HIS A 142 -0.23 -3.72 -0.85
CA HIS A 142 0.32 -3.28 -2.13
C HIS A 142 0.38 -1.74 -2.24
N MET A 143 -0.61 -1.02 -1.69
CA MET A 143 -0.58 0.45 -1.71
C MET A 143 0.47 1.01 -0.73
N VAL A 144 0.69 0.35 0.41
CA VAL A 144 1.74 0.73 1.36
C VAL A 144 3.13 0.52 0.76
N SER A 145 3.37 -0.58 0.05
CA SER A 145 4.65 -0.78 -0.64
C SER A 145 4.87 0.17 -1.82
N LYS A 146 3.79 0.63 -2.48
CA LYS A 146 3.89 1.76 -3.43
C LYS A 146 4.31 3.05 -2.73
N LEU A 147 3.74 3.33 -1.56
CA LEU A 147 4.14 4.48 -0.74
C LEU A 147 5.61 4.37 -0.30
N LEU A 148 6.08 3.17 0.08
CA LEU A 148 7.48 2.91 0.41
C LEU A 148 8.40 3.26 -0.76
N LEU A 149 8.10 2.74 -1.95
CA LEU A 149 8.87 3.01 -3.16
C LEU A 149 8.85 4.50 -3.53
N ALA A 150 7.68 5.14 -3.51
CA ALA A 150 7.57 6.58 -3.80
C ALA A 150 8.35 7.43 -2.78
N THR A 151 8.38 7.02 -1.51
CA THR A 151 9.17 7.69 -0.47
C THR A 151 10.68 7.53 -0.71
N GLN A 152 11.11 6.36 -1.19
CA GLN A 152 12.50 6.15 -1.63
C GLN A 152 12.86 7.08 -2.79
N GLU A 153 11.99 7.19 -3.80
CA GLU A 153 12.22 8.10 -4.94
C GLU A 153 12.28 9.56 -4.49
N CYS A 154 11.41 9.99 -3.56
CA CYS A 154 11.48 11.33 -2.97
C CYS A 154 12.78 11.58 -2.18
N TYR A 155 13.26 10.57 -1.45
CA TYR A 155 14.54 10.64 -0.75
C TYR A 155 15.72 10.83 -1.72
N LEU A 156 15.74 10.06 -2.81
CA LEU A 156 16.78 10.18 -3.85
C LEU A 156 16.72 11.55 -4.54
N GLN A 157 15.52 12.02 -4.88
CA GLN A 157 15.32 13.36 -5.45
C GLN A 157 15.85 14.45 -4.52
N ALA A 158 15.61 14.36 -3.21
CA ALA A 158 16.09 15.34 -2.24
C ALA A 158 17.63 15.42 -2.20
N ILE A 159 18.32 14.28 -2.38
CA ILE A 159 19.78 14.24 -2.48
C ILE A 159 20.25 14.93 -3.77
N GLU A 160 19.62 14.62 -4.90
CA GLU A 160 19.96 15.22 -6.20
C GLU A 160 19.74 16.75 -6.21
N GLU A 161 18.69 17.23 -5.55
CA GLU A 161 18.37 18.66 -5.39
C GLU A 161 19.31 19.37 -4.40
N GLY A 162 20.18 18.64 -3.70
CA GLY A 162 21.08 19.21 -2.70
C GLY A 162 20.36 19.73 -1.45
N ALA A 163 19.25 19.07 -1.07
CA ALA A 163 18.52 19.39 0.15
C ALA A 163 19.42 19.27 1.40
N ASP A 164 19.07 20.00 2.46
CA ASP A 164 19.85 19.93 3.69
C ASP A 164 19.73 18.57 4.41
N ASN A 165 20.71 18.27 5.26
CA ASN A 165 20.80 16.99 5.98
C ASN A 165 19.59 16.72 6.89
N LEU A 166 18.91 17.77 7.38
CA LEU A 166 17.73 17.60 8.23
C LEU A 166 16.56 17.08 7.40
N MET A 167 16.32 17.66 6.23
CA MET A 167 15.28 17.22 5.30
C MET A 167 15.53 15.79 4.80
N ILE A 168 16.75 15.49 4.37
CA ILE A 168 17.16 14.15 3.94
C ILE A 168 16.94 13.13 5.08
N GLY A 169 17.34 13.49 6.31
CA GLY A 169 17.14 12.65 7.49
C GLY A 169 15.66 12.37 7.79
N ARG A 170 14.78 13.36 7.62
CA ARG A 170 13.34 13.18 7.83
C ARG A 170 12.68 12.32 6.76
N LEU A 171 13.07 12.46 5.49
CA LEU A 171 12.60 11.57 4.42
C LEU A 171 13.08 10.12 4.65
N LYS A 172 14.35 9.95 5.08
CA LYS A 172 14.90 8.65 5.49
C LYS A 172 14.11 8.04 6.64
N GLN A 173 13.72 8.85 7.62
CA GLN A 173 12.88 8.40 8.73
C GLN A 173 11.51 7.90 8.25
N HIS A 174 10.80 8.67 7.42
CA HIS A 174 9.52 8.23 6.83
C HIS A 174 9.67 6.92 6.08
N TYR A 175 10.73 6.79 5.26
CA TYR A 175 11.03 5.56 4.53
C TYR A 175 11.13 4.34 5.46
N TYR A 176 11.94 4.41 6.51
CA TYR A 176 12.10 3.29 7.44
C TYR A 176 10.88 3.06 8.33
N GLU A 177 10.12 4.09 8.69
CA GLU A 177 8.85 3.92 9.41
C GLU A 177 7.82 3.16 8.55
N ILE A 178 7.70 3.53 7.27
CA ILE A 178 6.83 2.81 6.32
C ILE A 178 7.31 1.36 6.17
N LYS A 179 8.62 1.14 6.00
CA LYS A 179 9.22 -0.19 5.88
C LYS A 179 8.96 -1.05 7.12
N ALA A 180 9.12 -0.47 8.32
CA ALA A 180 8.78 -1.15 9.56
C ALA A 180 7.30 -1.55 9.58
N GLY A 181 6.42 -0.65 9.11
CA GLY A 181 4.98 -0.88 8.96
C GLY A 181 4.62 -2.10 8.10
N ILE A 182 5.37 -2.37 7.02
CA ILE A 182 5.19 -3.57 6.18
C ILE A 182 5.27 -4.86 7.01
N GLY A 183 6.15 -4.88 8.02
CA GLY A 183 6.02 -5.82 9.12
C GLY A 183 6.99 -6.99 9.15
N LEU A 184 8.07 -6.99 8.37
CA LEU A 184 9.08 -8.07 8.37
C LEU A 184 9.61 -8.40 9.79
N TYR A 185 9.70 -7.40 10.66
CA TYR A 185 10.18 -7.53 12.04
C TYR A 185 9.05 -7.49 13.09
N LYS A 186 7.78 -7.58 12.68
CA LYS A 186 6.66 -7.71 13.62
C LYS A 186 6.71 -9.06 14.33
N ALA A 187 6.26 -9.07 15.57
CA ALA A 187 5.95 -10.32 16.24
C ALA A 187 4.84 -11.05 15.46
N PRO A 188 4.91 -12.39 15.30
CA PRO A 188 3.92 -13.14 14.51
C PRO A 188 2.47 -13.01 14.99
N ASP A 189 2.25 -12.75 16.27
CA ASP A 189 0.93 -12.50 16.85
C ASP A 189 0.34 -11.16 16.39
N LEU A 190 1.16 -10.10 16.33
CA LEU A 190 0.78 -8.80 15.80
C LEU A 190 0.57 -8.84 14.28
N TYR A 191 1.43 -9.55 13.56
CA TYR A 191 1.31 -9.73 12.11
C TYR A 191 0.09 -10.62 11.76
N GLY A 192 -0.12 -11.68 12.54
CA GLY A 192 -1.13 -12.72 12.37
C GLY A 192 -0.80 -13.73 11.27
N GLY A 193 0.49 -13.96 11.03
CA GLY A 193 1.04 -14.87 10.03
C GLY A 193 2.56 -14.97 10.18
N PHE A 194 3.25 -15.61 9.23
CA PHE A 194 4.71 -15.54 9.16
C PHE A 194 5.13 -14.18 8.56
N PRO A 195 5.88 -13.33 9.28
CA PRO A 195 6.26 -11.99 8.81
C PRO A 195 7.09 -11.96 7.52
N THR A 196 7.69 -13.09 7.14
CA THR A 196 8.45 -13.27 5.89
C THR A 196 7.56 -13.50 4.67
N ASP A 197 6.29 -13.84 4.88
CA ASP A 197 5.35 -14.15 3.80
C ASP A 197 4.53 -12.89 3.48
N ALA A 198 4.35 -12.59 2.20
CA ALA A 198 3.52 -11.47 1.77
C ALA A 198 2.02 -11.82 1.82
N TYR A 199 1.18 -10.82 2.11
CA TYR A 199 -0.26 -10.95 2.18
C TYR A 199 -0.94 -9.70 1.58
N SER A 200 -2.14 -9.85 1.01
CA SER A 200 -2.78 -8.70 0.34
C SER A 200 -3.26 -7.61 1.31
N HIS A 201 -3.81 -7.98 2.47
CA HIS A 201 -4.41 -7.00 3.38
C HIS A 201 -4.46 -7.46 4.84
N THR A 202 -4.64 -6.51 5.76
CA THR A 202 -4.87 -6.74 7.19
C THR A 202 -6.10 -5.94 7.65
N PRO A 203 -7.27 -6.60 7.84
CA PRO A 203 -8.47 -5.96 8.37
C PRO A 203 -8.30 -5.38 9.78
N SER A 204 -9.27 -4.61 10.27
CA SER A 204 -9.23 -4.04 11.63
C SER A 204 -9.37 -5.10 12.74
N ASN A 205 -10.02 -6.22 12.43
CA ASN A 205 -10.40 -7.24 13.41
C ASN A 205 -9.61 -8.56 13.31
N SER A 206 -8.55 -8.60 12.50
CA SER A 206 -7.74 -9.81 12.33
C SER A 206 -6.34 -9.46 11.81
N GLY A 207 -5.42 -10.44 11.86
CA GLY A 207 -4.13 -10.33 11.20
C GLY A 207 -4.22 -10.48 9.68
N VAL A 208 -3.05 -10.61 9.05
CA VAL A 208 -2.90 -10.68 7.58
C VAL A 208 -3.79 -11.73 6.89
N LYS A 209 -4.21 -11.42 5.66
CA LYS A 209 -5.12 -12.22 4.83
C LYS A 209 -4.64 -12.30 3.37
N GLN A 210 -5.00 -13.39 2.69
CA GLN A 210 -4.66 -13.70 1.29
C GLN A 210 -3.14 -13.81 1.05
N PRO A 211 -2.53 -14.97 1.35
CA PRO A 211 -1.09 -15.16 1.24
C PRO A 211 -0.59 -15.20 -0.21
N GLY A 212 0.67 -14.80 -0.39
CA GLY A 212 1.49 -15.12 -1.56
C GLY A 212 1.42 -14.09 -2.67
N LEU A 213 0.56 -14.33 -3.67
CA LEU A 213 0.63 -13.69 -5.00
C LEU A 213 0.00 -12.28 -5.05
N THR A 214 0.43 -11.39 -4.17
CA THR A 214 0.07 -9.96 -4.17
C THR A 214 1.07 -9.14 -4.98
N GLY A 215 0.62 -8.07 -5.64
CA GLY A 215 1.48 -7.13 -6.35
C GLY A 215 2.48 -6.39 -5.45
N GLN A 216 2.28 -6.45 -4.12
CA GLN A 216 3.19 -5.93 -3.10
C GLN A 216 4.65 -6.35 -3.35
N VAL A 217 4.87 -7.64 -3.65
CA VAL A 217 6.23 -8.21 -3.76
C VAL A 217 7.06 -7.55 -4.86
N LYS A 218 6.43 -7.08 -5.94
CA LYS A 218 7.12 -6.37 -7.03
C LYS A 218 7.67 -5.04 -6.54
N GLU A 219 6.89 -4.29 -5.76
CA GLU A 219 7.30 -2.97 -5.25
C GLU A 219 8.41 -3.12 -4.20
N ASP A 220 8.31 -4.14 -3.36
CA ASP A 220 9.32 -4.45 -2.33
C ASP A 220 10.65 -4.89 -2.96
N ILE A 221 10.63 -5.66 -4.06
CA ILE A 221 11.84 -6.01 -4.82
C ILE A 221 12.52 -4.75 -5.38
N ILE A 222 11.76 -3.82 -5.97
CA ILE A 222 12.34 -2.58 -6.53
C ILE A 222 12.93 -1.74 -5.39
N SER A 223 12.17 -1.58 -4.31
CA SER A 223 12.63 -0.84 -3.12
C SER A 223 13.92 -1.43 -2.58
N ARG A 224 14.02 -2.76 -2.53
CA ARG A 224 15.23 -3.46 -2.07
C ARG A 224 16.44 -3.21 -2.97
N MET A 225 16.26 -3.10 -4.29
CA MET A 225 17.36 -2.74 -5.19
C MET A 225 17.89 -1.33 -4.92
N GLY A 226 16.99 -0.39 -4.59
CA GLY A 226 17.37 0.95 -4.15
C GLY A 226 18.08 0.97 -2.80
N GLU A 227 17.69 0.12 -1.83
CA GLU A 227 18.39 -0.03 -0.54
C GLU A 227 19.80 -0.60 -0.71
N LEU A 228 19.93 -1.60 -1.58
CA LEU A 228 21.22 -2.17 -1.98
C LEU A 228 22.03 -1.19 -2.84
N GLY A 229 21.47 -0.05 -3.23
CA GLY A 229 22.21 1.00 -3.89
C GLY A 229 22.52 0.76 -5.36
N ILE A 230 21.75 -0.08 -6.05
CA ILE A 230 21.96 -0.37 -7.47
C ILE A 230 21.21 0.65 -8.31
N PHE A 231 21.96 1.54 -8.96
CA PHE A 231 21.39 2.55 -9.85
C PHE A 231 21.86 2.34 -11.28
N ILE A 232 20.96 2.57 -12.23
CA ILE A 232 21.25 2.46 -13.66
C ILE A 232 20.99 3.80 -14.31
N SER A 233 22.04 4.40 -14.87
CA SER A 233 21.95 5.67 -15.56
C SER A 233 22.90 5.67 -16.76
N HIS A 234 22.44 6.15 -17.91
CA HIS A 234 23.23 6.20 -19.15
C HIS A 234 23.91 4.86 -19.52
N GLY A 235 23.23 3.74 -19.25
CA GLY A 235 23.75 2.39 -19.54
C GLY A 235 24.86 1.91 -18.61
N LYS A 236 25.12 2.59 -17.49
CA LYS A 236 26.10 2.22 -16.47
C LYS A 236 25.41 1.78 -15.19
N ILE A 237 25.97 0.77 -14.53
CA ILE A 237 25.60 0.39 -13.16
C ILE A 237 26.46 1.21 -12.20
N SER A 238 25.84 1.89 -11.25
CA SER A 238 26.51 2.54 -10.13
C SER A 238 26.00 1.97 -8.80
N PHE A 239 26.86 2.07 -7.78
CA PHE A 239 26.64 1.52 -6.46
C PHE A 239 26.72 2.62 -5.41
N ASP A 240 25.65 2.80 -4.63
CA ASP A 240 25.64 3.78 -3.54
C ASP A 240 24.75 3.34 -2.36
N THR A 241 25.35 3.18 -1.18
CA THR A 241 24.75 2.53 0.00
C THR A 241 23.98 3.49 0.92
N ILE A 242 23.48 4.61 0.37
CA ILE A 242 22.78 5.68 1.12
C ILE A 242 21.57 5.23 1.96
N LEU A 243 20.88 4.15 1.55
CA LEU A 243 19.73 3.58 2.26
C LEU A 243 20.00 2.19 2.85
N LEU A 244 21.23 1.70 2.78
CA LEU A 244 21.57 0.41 3.35
C LEU A 244 21.54 0.47 4.89
N ASN A 245 20.83 -0.46 5.53
CA ASN A 245 20.89 -0.60 6.97
C ASN A 245 22.22 -1.26 7.39
N LYS A 246 22.95 -0.63 8.32
CA LYS A 246 24.23 -1.14 8.86
C LYS A 246 24.10 -2.51 9.48
N GLU A 247 22.96 -2.80 10.09
CA GLU A 247 22.70 -4.08 10.76
C GLU A 247 22.64 -5.25 9.78
N GLU A 248 22.56 -4.98 8.48
CA GLU A 248 22.63 -6.02 7.44
C GLU A 248 24.08 -6.40 7.09
N ILE A 249 25.07 -5.65 7.58
CA ILE A 249 26.48 -5.94 7.36
C ILE A 249 26.89 -7.10 8.27
N LEU A 250 27.54 -8.11 7.69
CA LEU A 250 27.94 -9.31 8.43
C LEU A 250 28.94 -9.00 9.54
N GLU A 251 28.64 -9.49 10.74
CA GLU A 251 29.54 -9.42 11.91
C GLU A 251 30.57 -10.56 11.93
N ASP A 252 30.27 -11.66 11.20
CA ASP A 252 31.06 -12.88 11.12
C ASP A 252 31.12 -13.42 9.68
N ASN A 253 32.06 -14.33 9.42
CA ASN A 253 32.17 -14.96 8.11
C ASN A 253 30.93 -15.82 7.81
N GLN A 254 30.43 -15.75 6.58
CA GLN A 254 29.27 -16.50 6.09
C GLN A 254 29.53 -17.05 4.68
N VAL A 255 28.58 -17.83 4.17
CA VAL A 255 28.59 -18.31 2.78
C VAL A 255 27.33 -17.81 2.08
N LEU A 256 27.50 -17.22 0.91
CA LEU A 256 26.40 -16.95 -0.01
C LEU A 256 26.26 -18.14 -0.96
N ASP A 257 25.19 -18.90 -0.78
CA ASP A 257 24.71 -19.87 -1.76
C ASP A 257 23.93 -19.15 -2.87
N TYR A 258 24.28 -19.41 -4.12
CA TYR A 258 23.57 -18.85 -5.28
C TYR A 258 23.61 -19.82 -6.46
N PHE A 259 22.81 -19.54 -7.49
CA PHE A 259 22.83 -20.32 -8.74
C PHE A 259 23.49 -19.52 -9.85
N SER A 260 24.39 -20.14 -10.62
CA SER A 260 24.96 -19.57 -11.84
C SER A 260 23.97 -19.61 -13.01
N LEU A 261 24.28 -18.90 -14.11
CA LEU A 261 23.42 -18.80 -15.30
C LEU A 261 23.05 -20.17 -15.93
N ASP A 262 23.87 -21.19 -15.71
CA ASP A 262 23.63 -22.57 -16.14
C ASP A 262 22.84 -23.42 -15.12
N GLY A 263 22.33 -22.81 -14.05
CA GLY A 263 21.51 -23.45 -13.03
C GLY A 263 22.29 -24.28 -12.01
N LYS A 264 23.63 -24.15 -11.95
CA LYS A 264 24.44 -24.88 -10.97
C LYS A 264 24.53 -24.11 -9.65
N SER A 265 24.47 -24.84 -8.54
CA SER A 265 24.75 -24.28 -7.22
C SER A 265 26.21 -23.85 -7.13
N GLN A 266 26.43 -22.66 -6.61
CA GLN A 266 27.73 -22.04 -6.39
C GLN A 266 27.77 -21.42 -5.00
N GLN A 267 28.99 -21.23 -4.48
CA GLN A 267 29.22 -20.64 -3.17
C GLN A 267 30.26 -19.52 -3.25
N ILE A 268 30.02 -18.45 -2.50
CA ILE A 268 31.01 -17.40 -2.24
C ILE A 268 31.16 -17.25 -0.73
N SER A 269 32.39 -17.39 -0.24
CA SER A 269 32.72 -17.01 1.13
C SER A 269 32.63 -15.50 1.29
N LEU A 270 31.87 -15.07 2.29
CA LEU A 270 31.77 -13.70 2.73
C LEU A 270 32.50 -13.57 4.06
N ASN A 271 33.32 -12.54 4.20
CA ASN A 271 33.99 -12.20 5.43
C ASN A 271 33.12 -11.25 6.28
N LYS A 272 33.50 -11.09 7.55
CA LYS A 272 33.07 -9.94 8.35
C LYS A 272 33.20 -8.62 7.56
N ASN A 273 32.26 -7.71 7.79
CA ASN A 273 32.12 -6.41 7.11
C ASN A 273 31.77 -6.52 5.61
N GLN A 274 31.13 -7.62 5.20
CA GLN A 274 30.63 -7.79 3.85
C GLN A 274 29.13 -8.01 3.79
N ILE A 275 28.57 -7.78 2.60
CA ILE A 275 27.24 -8.22 2.18
C ILE A 275 27.38 -8.85 0.79
N GLY A 276 26.67 -9.94 0.55
CA GLY A 276 26.61 -10.58 -0.77
C GLY A 276 25.18 -10.69 -1.27
N PHE A 277 24.97 -10.39 -2.55
CA PHE A 277 23.69 -10.58 -3.23
C PHE A 277 23.95 -10.84 -4.73
N THR A 278 22.87 -10.98 -5.52
CA THR A 278 23.01 -11.12 -6.98
C THR A 278 22.21 -10.05 -7.72
N PHE A 279 22.71 -9.62 -8.87
CA PHE A 279 22.01 -8.76 -9.80
C PHE A 279 22.23 -9.28 -11.22
N CYS A 280 21.15 -9.48 -11.97
CA CYS A 280 21.18 -10.25 -13.24
C CYS A 280 21.87 -11.62 -13.08
N GLN A 281 21.78 -12.23 -11.89
CA GLN A 281 22.44 -13.48 -11.50
C GLN A 281 23.98 -13.44 -11.48
N VAL A 282 24.57 -12.25 -11.56
CA VAL A 282 25.99 -12.04 -11.25
C VAL A 282 26.12 -11.75 -9.75
N PRO A 283 26.98 -12.46 -9.01
CA PRO A 283 27.22 -12.17 -7.60
C PRO A 283 27.94 -10.83 -7.43
N ILE A 284 27.41 -10.03 -6.51
CA ILE A 284 27.95 -8.74 -6.10
C ILE A 284 28.30 -8.84 -4.61
N VAL A 285 29.53 -8.50 -4.27
CA VAL A 285 30.03 -8.48 -2.90
C VAL A 285 30.41 -7.07 -2.52
N TYR A 286 29.75 -6.53 -1.51
CA TYR A 286 30.08 -5.26 -0.89
C TYR A 286 31.03 -5.49 0.28
N THR A 287 32.06 -4.66 0.41
CA THR A 287 33.01 -4.67 1.51
C THR A 287 33.10 -3.29 2.13
N PHE A 288 32.88 -3.17 3.43
CA PHE A 288 33.00 -1.91 4.16
C PHE A 288 34.39 -1.84 4.80
N SER A 289 35.25 -0.96 4.27
CA SER A 289 36.66 -0.86 4.63
C SER A 289 37.17 0.58 4.53
N ASP A 290 38.49 0.82 4.64
CA ASP A 290 39.07 2.15 4.46
C ASP A 290 39.37 2.50 2.99
N VAL A 291 39.18 1.54 2.09
CA VAL A 291 39.47 1.67 0.65
C VAL A 291 38.18 1.74 -0.15
N GLU A 292 38.13 2.69 -1.08
CA GLU A 292 37.08 2.77 -2.08
C GLU A 292 37.62 2.20 -3.40
N LYS A 293 37.00 1.13 -3.89
CA LYS A 293 37.45 0.43 -5.10
C LYS A 293 36.35 -0.47 -5.64
N THR A 294 36.16 -0.47 -6.95
CA THR A 294 35.33 -1.45 -7.63
C THR A 294 36.20 -2.37 -8.47
N SER A 295 36.00 -3.68 -8.39
CA SER A 295 36.72 -4.68 -9.17
C SER A 295 35.74 -5.66 -9.82
N VAL A 296 36.00 -5.99 -11.07
CA VAL A 296 35.20 -6.94 -11.85
C VAL A 296 36.11 -8.10 -12.22
N ILE A 297 35.73 -9.29 -11.78
CA ILE A 297 36.42 -10.53 -12.08
C ILE A 297 35.67 -11.19 -13.23
N PHE A 298 36.39 -11.48 -14.32
CA PHE A 298 35.84 -12.16 -15.49
C PHE A 298 36.06 -13.67 -15.41
N GLU A 299 35.27 -14.45 -16.17
CA GLU A 299 35.41 -15.92 -16.21
C GLU A 299 36.79 -16.39 -16.70
N ASN A 300 37.45 -15.60 -17.54
CA ASN A 300 38.83 -15.88 -18.00
C ASN A 300 39.90 -15.59 -16.93
N GLY A 301 39.51 -15.19 -15.72
CA GLY A 301 40.41 -14.85 -14.60
C GLY A 301 40.99 -13.43 -14.65
N SER A 302 40.75 -12.66 -15.71
CA SER A 302 41.17 -11.26 -15.77
C SER A 302 40.38 -10.39 -14.79
N ILE A 303 40.99 -9.30 -14.33
CA ILE A 303 40.39 -8.36 -13.39
C ILE A 303 40.43 -6.96 -13.99
N LYS A 304 39.30 -6.26 -13.98
CA LYS A 304 39.22 -4.83 -14.32
C LYS A 304 38.85 -4.04 -13.08
N THR A 305 39.58 -2.95 -12.82
CA THR A 305 39.38 -2.11 -11.64
C THR A 305 38.91 -0.71 -12.02
N PHE A 306 38.05 -0.14 -11.19
CA PHE A 306 37.56 1.22 -11.30
C PHE A 306 37.85 1.98 -10.00
N ASN A 307 38.23 3.26 -10.14
CA ASN A 307 38.46 4.16 -9.01
C ASN A 307 37.16 4.82 -8.50
N GLU A 308 36.04 4.46 -9.10
CA GLU A 308 34.70 4.94 -8.77
C GLU A 308 33.80 3.75 -8.38
N SER A 309 32.71 4.03 -7.67
CA SER A 309 31.67 3.05 -7.33
C SER A 309 30.72 2.84 -8.51
N SER A 310 31.26 2.71 -9.72
CA SER A 310 30.48 2.51 -10.94
C SER A 310 31.22 1.61 -11.94
N LEU A 311 30.46 1.00 -12.84
CA LEU A 311 30.95 0.21 -13.95
C LEU A 311 30.80 0.99 -15.25
N ASP A 312 31.74 0.83 -16.18
CA ASP A 312 31.54 1.38 -17.52
C ASP A 312 30.39 0.68 -18.26
N GLN A 313 29.98 1.28 -19.37
CA GLN A 313 28.86 0.79 -20.17
C GLN A 313 29.14 -0.60 -20.78
N GLN A 314 30.40 -0.90 -21.11
CA GLN A 314 30.76 -2.19 -21.70
C GLN A 314 30.57 -3.33 -20.71
N VAL A 315 31.04 -3.16 -19.46
CA VAL A 315 30.87 -4.15 -18.40
C VAL A 315 29.41 -4.24 -17.97
N SER A 316 28.73 -3.10 -17.83
CA SER A 316 27.31 -3.06 -17.46
C SER A 316 26.46 -3.84 -18.47
N ASN A 317 26.71 -3.66 -19.77
CA ASN A 317 26.02 -4.42 -20.83
C ASN A 317 26.28 -5.93 -20.77
N LYS A 318 27.45 -6.40 -20.33
CA LYS A 318 27.71 -7.83 -20.14
C LYS A 318 26.84 -8.41 -19.02
N ILE A 319 26.63 -7.65 -17.95
CA ILE A 319 25.75 -8.02 -16.83
C ILE A 319 24.29 -8.02 -17.27
N PHE A 320 23.81 -6.94 -17.91
CA PHE A 320 22.42 -6.82 -18.37
C PHE A 320 22.03 -7.94 -19.35
N ASN A 321 22.92 -8.25 -20.30
CA ASN A 321 22.69 -9.30 -21.29
C ASN A 321 22.95 -10.71 -20.76
N ARG A 322 23.36 -10.85 -19.49
CA ARG A 322 23.71 -12.14 -18.86
C ARG A 322 24.69 -12.92 -19.75
N SER A 323 25.76 -12.26 -20.24
CA SER A 323 26.68 -12.87 -21.22
C SER A 323 27.52 -14.01 -20.65
N GLY A 324 27.54 -14.18 -19.33
CA GLY A 324 28.37 -15.16 -18.64
C GLY A 324 29.85 -14.79 -18.57
N GLU A 325 30.25 -13.62 -19.08
CA GLU A 325 31.66 -13.21 -19.06
C GLU A 325 32.08 -12.61 -17.71
N VAL A 326 31.14 -12.00 -16.98
CA VAL A 326 31.38 -11.41 -15.66
C VAL A 326 31.09 -12.47 -14.60
N LYS A 327 32.13 -12.89 -13.89
CA LYS A 327 32.05 -13.90 -12.84
C LYS A 327 31.56 -13.32 -11.52
N LYS A 328 32.07 -12.14 -11.14
CA LYS A 328 31.79 -11.50 -9.86
C LYS A 328 32.12 -10.00 -9.92
N VAL A 329 31.34 -9.19 -9.20
CA VAL A 329 31.66 -7.78 -8.93
C VAL A 329 31.96 -7.62 -7.45
N GLU A 330 33.06 -6.97 -7.12
CA GLU A 330 33.46 -6.60 -5.76
C GLU A 330 33.48 -5.09 -5.64
N VAL A 331 32.76 -4.55 -4.67
CA VAL A 331 32.66 -3.10 -4.43
C VAL A 331 33.09 -2.84 -3.00
N SER A 332 34.12 -2.03 -2.81
CA SER A 332 34.58 -1.59 -1.50
C SER A 332 34.13 -0.16 -1.24
N PHE A 333 33.40 0.04 -0.15
CA PHE A 333 32.94 1.35 0.31
C PHE A 333 33.78 1.79 1.51
N LYS A 334 34.04 3.09 1.60
CA LYS A 334 34.59 3.68 2.82
C LYS A 334 33.56 3.64 3.94
N THR A 335 33.91 3.07 5.08
CA THR A 335 33.03 2.90 6.27
C THR A 335 32.32 4.20 6.70
N ASN A 336 32.91 5.36 6.42
CA ASN A 336 32.37 6.67 6.81
C ASN A 336 31.65 7.45 5.68
N LYS A 337 31.48 6.89 4.47
CA LYS A 337 31.03 7.71 3.34
C LYS A 337 29.56 8.11 3.46
N HIS A 338 28.62 7.19 3.72
CA HIS A 338 27.19 7.54 3.81
C HIS A 338 26.36 6.67 4.76
N VAL A 339 27.03 5.86 5.58
CA VAL A 339 26.33 5.10 6.61
C VAL A 339 26.22 5.99 7.85
N ARG A 340 25.28 6.94 7.83
CA ARG A 340 24.79 7.65 9.02
C ARG A 340 23.46 7.07 9.44
#